data_AF-A0A200QMF7-F1
#
_entry.id   AF-A0A200QMF7-F1
#
_cell.length_a   1.000
_cell.length_b   1.000
_cell.length_c   1.000
_cell.angle_alpha   90.00
_cell.angle_beta   90.00
_cell.angle_gamma   90.00
#
_symmetry.space_group_name_H-M   'P 1'
#
loop_
_entity.id
_entity.type
_entity.pdbx_description
1 polymer ?
#
loop_
_entity_poly.entity_id
_entity_poly.type
_entity_poly.pdbx_seq_one_letter_code
_entity_poly.pdbx_strand_id
1 'polypeptide(L)'
;MGKLGFGLAVSCAVASCAIAAIIVSKRVKSRRKWNRMVGVLRELEEGCSTSLGRLRQVVDAMAVEMHAGLASEGGSKLKMLLTFIDHLPDGNEKGTYYALDLGGTNFRVLRVQLGGRGSGILGHEVQKQPIPLHLITSTSEELFDFIALTLKQFVEGEDNGSELQQNERRELGFTFSFPVRQISASSGILIKWTKGFSIEDLVGKDVTTCLQESMAKIELDMRVAALVNDTVGTLALGHYHDEDTVAAVIIGTGTNACYVERTDAIIKSQGLLTNSGGMVVNMEWGNFWSSHLPKTSYDIDLDAESPNPYDQARGQIFGCLFAGFEKMISGMYLGDIVRRVILRMAQESDIFGDVASSLSVPFILRTPLMSAMHEDDSPDLREVARILKDTLQISDVPLKVRRLIVRICDVVTHRAARLAAAGIVGILKKIGRDGSGGISSGRMKSGIESSSKMRRTVVAIEGGLYSSYTMFREYLKEAIVEILGEEIAQHVILRVSEDGSGIGAALLAASHSSSSSDLNPSSSSDEIFVELPVASARPKQRSVPTEHLGDDLGANFYEDDLLIVKTQDKKSTLITRNMCNTIVHGPSLYNTHKVVNSALVPGQAGLGLIKKTLFFFKSGARRKETEEQEIGT
;
A
#
# COMPACT_ATOMS: atom_id res chain seq x y z
N MET A 1 -59.66 -65.34 8.79
CA MET A 1 -58.31 -64.72 8.77
C MET A 1 -58.18 -63.48 7.87
N GLY A 2 -58.87 -63.37 6.71
CA GLY A 2 -58.62 -62.30 5.72
C GLY A 2 -58.67 -60.84 6.20
N LYS A 3 -59.64 -60.44 7.05
CA LYS A 3 -59.79 -59.02 7.47
C LYS A 3 -58.62 -58.50 8.31
N LEU A 4 -58.01 -59.35 9.15
CA LEU A 4 -56.89 -58.96 10.01
C LEU A 4 -55.59 -58.78 9.19
N GLY A 5 -55.32 -59.69 8.25
CA GLY A 5 -54.19 -59.57 7.33
C GLY A 5 -54.27 -58.33 6.44
N PHE A 6 -55.48 -57.99 5.96
CA PHE A 6 -55.69 -56.79 5.15
C PHE A 6 -55.42 -55.50 5.94
N GLY A 7 -55.94 -55.36 7.17
CA GLY A 7 -55.68 -54.19 8.02
C GLY A 7 -54.20 -54.01 8.35
N LEU A 8 -53.49 -55.11 8.60
CA LEU A 8 -52.06 -55.09 8.90
C LEU A 8 -51.23 -54.69 7.67
N ALA A 9 -51.55 -55.23 6.49
CA ALA A 9 -50.91 -54.86 5.21
C ALA A 9 -51.12 -53.37 4.86
N VAL A 10 -52.33 -52.83 5.02
CA VAL A 10 -52.62 -51.41 4.81
C VAL A 10 -51.82 -50.54 5.79
N SER A 11 -51.72 -50.95 7.06
CA SER A 11 -50.97 -50.22 8.09
C SER A 11 -49.48 -50.16 7.78
N CYS A 12 -48.88 -51.29 7.35
CA CYS A 12 -47.49 -51.35 6.90
C CYS A 12 -47.25 -50.51 5.63
N ALA A 13 -48.19 -50.50 4.68
CA ALA A 13 -48.09 -49.68 3.47
C ALA A 13 -48.12 -48.18 3.80
N VAL A 14 -49.04 -47.72 4.65
CA VAL A 14 -49.13 -46.32 5.09
C VAL A 14 -47.87 -45.88 5.83
N ALA A 15 -47.35 -46.71 6.75
CA ALA A 15 -46.09 -46.44 7.44
C ALA A 15 -44.91 -46.34 6.46
N SER A 16 -44.84 -47.24 5.47
CA SER A 16 -43.78 -47.24 4.45
C SER A 16 -43.83 -45.99 3.57
N CYS A 17 -45.03 -45.58 3.14
CA CYS A 17 -45.24 -44.34 2.37
C CYS A 17 -44.88 -43.10 3.19
N ALA A 18 -45.23 -43.05 4.48
CA ALA A 18 -44.86 -41.95 5.37
C ALA A 18 -43.34 -41.85 5.56
N ILE A 19 -42.65 -42.97 5.79
CA ILE A 19 -41.19 -43.04 5.88
C ILE A 19 -40.55 -42.58 4.56
N ALA A 20 -41.04 -43.07 3.41
CA ALA A 20 -40.56 -42.66 2.09
C ALA A 20 -40.74 -41.15 1.87
N ALA A 21 -41.90 -40.58 2.21
CA ALA A 21 -42.16 -39.15 2.12
C ALA A 21 -41.23 -38.31 3.01
N ILE A 22 -40.93 -38.78 4.24
CA ILE A 22 -39.96 -38.15 5.14
C ILE A 22 -38.54 -38.20 4.55
N ILE A 23 -38.12 -39.34 4.00
CA ILE A 23 -36.80 -39.51 3.35
C ILE A 23 -36.68 -38.58 2.14
N VAL A 24 -37.70 -38.54 1.28
CA VAL A 24 -37.75 -37.63 0.11
C VAL A 24 -37.71 -36.18 0.56
N SER A 25 -38.51 -35.78 1.56
CA SER A 25 -38.52 -34.42 2.11
C SER A 25 -37.15 -34.02 2.68
N LYS A 26 -36.50 -34.89 3.46
CA LYS A 26 -35.12 -34.69 3.94
C LYS A 26 -34.12 -34.55 2.79
N ARG A 27 -34.22 -35.40 1.76
CA ARG A 27 -33.34 -35.37 0.58
C ARG A 27 -33.53 -34.10 -0.25
N VAL A 28 -34.77 -33.62 -0.43
CA VAL A 28 -35.08 -32.36 -1.12
C VAL A 28 -34.56 -31.16 -0.32
N LYS A 29 -34.76 -31.12 1.01
CA LYS A 29 -34.19 -30.07 1.88
C LYS A 29 -32.67 -30.04 1.82
N SER A 30 -32.01 -31.19 1.92
CA SER A 30 -30.55 -31.32 1.81
C SER A 30 -30.04 -30.86 0.44
N ARG A 31 -30.70 -31.25 -0.66
CA ARG A 31 -30.36 -30.77 -2.02
C ARG A 31 -30.54 -29.25 -2.15
N ARG A 32 -31.58 -28.66 -1.55
CA ARG A 32 -31.80 -27.21 -1.58
C ARG A 32 -30.70 -26.46 -0.83
N LYS A 33 -30.29 -26.92 0.35
CA LYS A 33 -29.17 -26.33 1.12
C LYS A 33 -27.84 -26.45 0.37
N TRP A 34 -27.56 -27.63 -0.19
CA TRP A 34 -26.38 -27.85 -1.04
C TRP A 34 -26.33 -26.88 -2.22
N ASN A 35 -27.45 -26.69 -2.93
CA ASN A 35 -27.53 -25.75 -4.04
C ASN A 35 -27.27 -24.29 -3.60
N ARG A 36 -27.60 -23.91 -2.36
CA ARG A 36 -27.25 -22.58 -1.83
C ARG A 36 -25.75 -22.44 -1.57
N MET A 37 -25.10 -23.43 -0.96
CA MET A 37 -23.64 -23.41 -0.78
C MET A 37 -22.91 -23.31 -2.13
N VAL A 38 -23.36 -24.06 -3.14
CA VAL A 38 -22.80 -23.95 -4.50
C VAL A 38 -23.11 -22.58 -5.12
N GLY A 39 -24.25 -21.98 -4.81
CA GLY A 39 -24.58 -20.59 -5.17
C GLY A 39 -23.59 -19.57 -4.58
N VAL A 40 -23.28 -19.68 -3.28
CA VAL A 40 -22.29 -18.83 -2.59
C VAL A 40 -20.90 -18.94 -3.24
N LEU A 41 -20.48 -20.14 -3.65
CA LEU A 41 -19.22 -20.30 -4.39
C LEU A 41 -19.28 -19.63 -5.78
N ARG A 42 -20.38 -19.79 -6.52
CA ARG A 42 -20.52 -19.18 -7.84
C ARG A 42 -20.55 -17.65 -7.77
N GLU A 43 -21.23 -17.09 -6.76
CA GLU A 43 -21.23 -15.64 -6.49
C GLU A 43 -19.81 -15.12 -6.18
N LEU A 44 -18.99 -15.91 -5.46
CA LEU A 44 -17.57 -15.62 -5.26
C LEU A 44 -16.77 -15.70 -6.57
N GLU A 45 -16.95 -16.76 -7.38
CA GLU A 45 -16.27 -16.92 -8.68
C GLU A 45 -16.58 -15.77 -9.65
N GLU A 46 -17.85 -15.37 -9.75
CA GLU A 46 -18.31 -14.25 -10.57
C GLU A 46 -17.76 -12.91 -10.04
N GLY A 47 -17.84 -12.68 -8.72
CA GLY A 47 -17.39 -11.45 -8.06
C GLY A 47 -15.87 -11.25 -8.08
N CYS A 48 -15.10 -12.33 -7.91
CA CYS A 48 -13.62 -12.33 -7.92
C CYS A 48 -13.01 -12.41 -9.33
N SER A 49 -13.83 -12.48 -10.39
CA SER A 49 -13.35 -12.68 -11.76
C SER A 49 -12.33 -11.62 -12.21
N THR A 50 -11.21 -12.07 -12.77
CA THR A 50 -10.07 -11.25 -13.23
C THR A 50 -9.74 -11.55 -14.68
N SER A 51 -10.70 -11.32 -15.58
CA SER A 51 -10.49 -11.46 -17.03
C SER A 51 -9.37 -10.54 -17.54
N LEU A 52 -8.68 -10.93 -18.61
CA LEU A 52 -7.62 -10.14 -19.24
C LEU A 52 -8.00 -8.67 -19.48
N GLY A 53 -9.23 -8.43 -19.97
CA GLY A 53 -9.73 -7.07 -20.18
C GLY A 53 -9.82 -6.24 -18.89
N ARG A 54 -10.26 -6.86 -17.78
CA ARG A 54 -10.30 -6.22 -16.46
C ARG A 54 -8.89 -5.99 -15.91
N LEU A 55 -7.97 -6.95 -16.08
CA LEU A 55 -6.58 -6.80 -15.64
C LEU A 55 -5.87 -5.67 -16.38
N ARG A 56 -6.07 -5.53 -17.70
CA ARG A 56 -5.56 -4.40 -18.48
C ARG A 56 -6.11 -3.05 -18.01
N GLN A 57 -7.39 -2.98 -17.64
CA GLN A 57 -7.95 -1.77 -17.00
C GLN A 57 -7.34 -1.46 -15.62
N VAL A 58 -6.96 -2.48 -14.84
CA VAL A 58 -6.23 -2.31 -13.57
C VAL A 58 -4.81 -1.82 -13.81
N VAL A 59 -4.09 -2.35 -14.81
CA VAL A 59 -2.78 -1.88 -15.27
C VAL A 59 -2.82 -0.41 -15.68
N ASP A 60 -3.80 -0.03 -16.51
CA ASP A 60 -3.97 1.34 -16.98
C ASP A 60 -4.28 2.29 -15.82
N ALA A 61 -5.18 1.90 -14.91
CA ALA A 61 -5.50 2.68 -13.72
C ALA A 61 -4.30 2.84 -12.77
N MET A 62 -3.48 1.79 -12.59
CA MET A 62 -2.25 1.85 -11.80
C MET A 62 -1.28 2.87 -12.40
N ALA A 63 -1.01 2.81 -13.71
CA ALA A 63 -0.12 3.76 -14.37
C ALA A 63 -0.64 5.21 -14.28
N VAL A 64 -1.96 5.44 -14.41
CA VAL A 64 -2.58 6.77 -14.25
C VAL A 64 -2.43 7.30 -12.82
N GLU A 65 -2.71 6.50 -11.80
CA GLU A 65 -2.52 6.89 -10.40
C GLU A 65 -1.03 7.15 -10.09
N MET A 66 -0.10 6.39 -10.68
CA MET A 66 1.34 6.63 -10.54
C MET A 66 1.74 8.00 -11.12
N HIS A 67 1.25 8.35 -12.30
CA HIS A 67 1.45 9.69 -12.87
C HIS A 67 0.86 10.78 -11.96
N ALA A 68 -0.35 10.60 -11.43
CA ALA A 68 -1.00 11.58 -10.57
C ALA A 68 -0.28 11.77 -9.22
N GLY A 69 0.25 10.70 -8.60
CA GLY A 69 1.00 10.78 -7.35
C GLY A 69 2.41 11.40 -7.48
N LEU A 70 2.97 11.38 -8.69
CA LEU A 70 4.20 12.10 -9.06
C LEU A 70 3.94 13.54 -9.51
N ALA A 71 2.72 13.86 -9.94
CA ALA A 71 2.34 15.20 -10.38
C ALA A 71 2.31 16.21 -9.22
N SER A 72 1.75 15.81 -8.07
CA SER A 72 1.65 16.66 -6.88
C SER A 72 1.48 15.84 -5.60
N GLU A 73 1.84 16.43 -4.46
CA GLU A 73 1.57 15.83 -3.15
C GLU A 73 0.07 15.67 -2.91
N GLY A 74 -0.37 14.44 -2.63
CA GLY A 74 -1.78 14.10 -2.50
C GLY A 74 -2.57 14.01 -3.83
N GLY A 75 -1.91 14.11 -4.99
CA GLY A 75 -2.56 14.02 -6.31
C GLY A 75 -3.16 12.64 -6.63
N SER A 76 -2.76 11.59 -5.92
CA SER A 76 -3.25 10.22 -6.04
C SER A 76 -3.49 9.59 -4.67
N LYS A 77 -4.17 8.42 -4.64
CA LYS A 77 -4.12 7.53 -3.48
C LYS A 77 -2.75 6.85 -3.34
N LEU A 78 -2.04 6.58 -4.42
CA LEU A 78 -0.61 6.23 -4.36
C LEU A 78 0.17 7.41 -3.80
N LYS A 79 1.04 7.17 -2.82
CA LYS A 79 1.82 8.26 -2.21
C LYS A 79 2.99 8.68 -3.07
N MET A 80 3.60 7.74 -3.80
CA MET A 80 4.74 7.97 -4.68
C MET A 80 5.81 8.82 -3.96
N LEU A 81 6.20 8.36 -2.77
CA LEU A 81 7.12 9.04 -1.86
C LEU A 81 8.52 9.08 -2.49
N LEU A 82 9.11 10.27 -2.49
CA LEU A 82 10.50 10.47 -2.90
C LEU A 82 11.40 9.88 -1.83
N THR A 83 12.33 9.02 -2.23
CA THR A 83 13.27 8.38 -1.30
C THR A 83 14.59 9.13 -1.16
N PHE A 84 14.87 10.05 -2.10
CA PHE A 84 16.17 10.71 -2.28
C PHE A 84 17.34 9.75 -2.57
N ILE A 85 17.06 8.45 -2.82
CA ILE A 85 18.01 7.48 -3.35
C ILE A 85 18.05 7.67 -4.86
N ASP A 86 19.05 8.41 -5.34
CA ASP A 86 19.31 8.65 -6.76
C ASP A 86 20.48 7.82 -7.31
N HIS A 87 21.23 7.16 -6.42
CA HIS A 87 22.27 6.16 -6.73
C HIS A 87 22.00 4.81 -6.03
N LEU A 88 21.70 3.78 -6.82
CA LEU A 88 21.64 2.39 -6.35
C LEU A 88 23.05 1.77 -6.30
N PRO A 89 23.28 0.76 -5.43
CA PRO A 89 24.59 0.11 -5.30
C PRO A 89 24.97 -0.68 -6.56
N ASP A 90 26.23 -0.56 -6.98
CA ASP A 90 26.73 -1.00 -8.30
C ASP A 90 27.80 -2.11 -8.25
N GLY A 91 28.07 -2.63 -7.05
CA GLY A 91 29.06 -3.67 -6.81
C GLY A 91 30.46 -3.15 -6.51
N ASN A 92 30.73 -1.85 -6.59
CA ASN A 92 32.04 -1.28 -6.26
C ASN A 92 32.25 -1.03 -4.76
N GLU A 93 31.19 -1.13 -3.94
CA GLU A 93 31.19 -0.81 -2.51
C GLU A 93 32.17 -1.69 -1.72
N LYS A 94 32.93 -1.07 -0.81
CA LYS A 94 33.95 -1.74 0.01
C LYS A 94 33.92 -1.25 1.45
N GLY A 95 34.21 -2.15 2.38
CA GLY A 95 34.27 -1.85 3.81
C GLY A 95 33.22 -2.58 4.63
N THR A 96 33.03 -2.14 5.87
CA THR A 96 32.11 -2.73 6.84
C THR A 96 30.97 -1.76 7.11
N TYR A 97 29.75 -2.19 6.82
CA TYR A 97 28.54 -1.36 6.95
C TYR A 97 27.51 -2.04 7.83
N TYR A 98 26.71 -1.24 8.52
CA TYR A 98 25.70 -1.72 9.43
C TYR A 98 24.29 -1.52 8.86
N ALA A 99 23.34 -2.33 9.29
CA ALA A 99 21.93 -2.06 9.08
C ALA A 99 21.11 -2.27 10.36
N LEU A 100 20.06 -1.47 10.50
CA LEU A 100 19.03 -1.59 11.52
C LEU A 100 17.68 -1.79 10.80
N ASP A 101 17.04 -2.93 11.00
CA ASP A 101 15.72 -3.24 10.43
C ASP A 101 14.65 -3.20 11.53
N LEU A 102 13.88 -2.11 11.56
CA LEU A 102 12.74 -1.92 12.45
C LEU A 102 11.43 -1.97 11.66
N GLY A 103 10.83 -3.18 11.61
CA GLY A 103 9.64 -3.43 10.79
C GLY A 103 8.50 -4.21 11.46
N GLY A 104 8.62 -4.60 12.73
CA GLY A 104 7.61 -5.39 13.45
C GLY A 104 7.89 -5.53 14.95
N THR A 105 7.41 -6.60 15.60
CA THR A 105 7.61 -6.88 17.04
C THR A 105 9.03 -7.30 17.43
N ASN A 106 9.89 -7.47 16.43
CA ASN A 106 11.33 -7.68 16.58
C ASN A 106 12.01 -6.70 15.63
N PHE A 107 13.20 -6.24 16.00
CA PHE A 107 14.11 -5.59 15.08
C PHE A 107 15.33 -6.47 14.83
N ARG A 108 16.13 -6.12 13.84
CA ARG A 108 17.40 -6.77 13.55
C ARG A 108 18.49 -5.72 13.46
N VAL A 109 19.67 -6.06 13.97
CA VAL A 109 20.92 -5.34 13.69
C VAL A 109 21.80 -6.25 12.86
N LEU A 110 22.43 -5.69 11.84
CA LEU A 110 23.27 -6.40 10.90
C LEU A 110 24.60 -5.70 10.73
N ARG A 111 25.64 -6.49 10.46
CA ARG A 111 26.95 -6.04 10.01
C ARG A 111 27.27 -6.77 8.71
N VAL A 112 27.64 -6.05 7.66
CA VAL A 112 27.86 -6.58 6.31
C VAL A 112 29.25 -6.16 5.83
N GLN A 113 30.05 -7.14 5.40
CA GLN A 113 31.38 -6.92 4.84
C GLN A 113 31.31 -6.92 3.31
N LEU A 114 31.68 -5.81 2.69
CA LEU A 114 31.67 -5.62 1.25
C LEU A 114 33.10 -5.66 0.69
N GLY A 115 33.34 -6.51 -0.31
CA GLY A 115 34.65 -6.70 -0.95
C GLY A 115 34.81 -5.93 -2.27
N GLY A 116 33.77 -5.26 -2.74
CA GLY A 116 33.71 -4.59 -4.04
C GLY A 116 33.73 -5.53 -5.25
N ARG A 117 33.99 -4.95 -6.42
CA ARG A 117 33.76 -5.58 -7.72
C ARG A 117 34.53 -6.89 -7.86
N GLY A 118 33.80 -7.98 -8.07
CA GLY A 118 34.33 -9.35 -8.21
C GLY A 118 34.37 -10.16 -6.91
N SER A 119 34.37 -9.51 -5.74
CA SER A 119 34.36 -10.17 -4.43
C SER A 119 32.97 -10.22 -3.80
N GLY A 120 32.11 -9.26 -4.11
CA GLY A 120 30.72 -9.23 -3.64
C GLY A 120 30.60 -8.97 -2.13
N ILE A 121 29.59 -9.60 -1.51
CA ILE A 121 29.41 -9.63 -0.06
C ILE A 121 30.31 -10.75 0.49
N LEU A 122 31.30 -10.38 1.31
CA LEU A 122 32.29 -11.30 1.89
C LEU A 122 31.72 -12.07 3.10
N GLY A 123 30.76 -11.48 3.79
CA GLY A 123 30.10 -12.05 4.95
C GLY A 123 29.10 -11.07 5.55
N HIS A 124 28.18 -11.58 6.35
CA HIS A 124 27.29 -10.76 7.17
C HIS A 124 26.96 -11.46 8.48
N GLU A 125 26.65 -10.67 9.49
CA GLU A 125 26.21 -11.11 10.81
C GLU A 125 24.85 -10.46 11.12
N VAL A 126 23.95 -11.20 11.77
CA VAL A 126 22.59 -10.74 12.10
C VAL A 126 22.27 -11.09 13.54
N GLN A 127 22.01 -10.08 14.37
CA GLN A 127 21.39 -10.25 15.67
C GLN A 127 19.93 -9.79 15.60
N LYS A 128 19.01 -10.68 15.96
CA LYS A 128 17.57 -10.38 16.04
C LYS A 128 17.15 -10.17 17.48
N GLN A 129 16.55 -9.02 17.77
CA GLN A 129 16.15 -8.61 19.11
C GLN A 129 14.62 -8.42 19.20
N PRO A 130 13.93 -9.10 20.14
CA PRO A 130 12.51 -8.84 20.39
C PRO A 130 12.33 -7.47 21.05
N ILE A 131 11.29 -6.73 20.66
CA ILE A 131 10.93 -5.46 21.28
C ILE A 131 10.04 -5.75 22.49
N PRO A 132 10.41 -5.34 23.72
CA PRO A 132 9.54 -5.41 24.88
C PRO A 132 8.17 -4.75 24.62
N LEU A 133 7.08 -5.44 24.95
CA LEU A 133 5.73 -5.02 24.55
C LEU A 133 5.30 -3.64 25.11
N HIS A 134 5.93 -3.15 26.18
CA HIS A 134 5.66 -1.79 26.66
C HIS A 134 6.27 -0.70 25.76
N LEU A 135 7.37 -1.00 25.05
CA LEU A 135 8.07 -0.02 24.19
C LEU A 135 7.33 0.29 22.90
N ILE A 136 6.40 -0.56 22.45
CA ILE A 136 5.59 -0.24 21.25
C ILE A 136 4.51 0.81 21.52
N THR A 137 4.29 1.18 22.80
CA THR A 137 3.35 2.22 23.25
C THR A 137 3.99 3.17 24.28
N SER A 138 5.32 3.28 24.30
CA SER A 138 6.09 4.14 25.21
C SER A 138 6.36 5.51 24.58
N THR A 139 7.37 6.24 25.09
CA THR A 139 7.97 7.38 24.39
C THR A 139 8.93 6.95 23.27
N SER A 140 9.24 7.87 22.35
CA SER A 140 10.27 7.65 21.33
C SER A 140 11.66 7.45 21.91
N GLU A 141 11.97 8.17 22.99
CA GLU A 141 13.24 8.08 23.72
C GLU A 141 13.48 6.67 24.24
N GLU A 142 12.52 6.07 24.95
CA GLU A 142 12.67 4.71 25.51
C GLU A 142 12.87 3.63 24.42
N LEU A 143 12.20 3.78 23.27
CA LEU A 143 12.40 2.87 22.13
C LEU A 143 13.80 3.02 21.51
N PHE A 144 14.22 4.25 21.22
CA PHE A 144 15.51 4.49 20.55
C PHE A 144 16.71 4.29 21.46
N ASP A 145 16.61 4.57 22.76
CA ASP A 145 17.66 4.26 23.73
C ASP A 145 17.86 2.73 23.85
N PHE A 146 16.77 1.94 23.85
CA PHE A 146 16.86 0.47 23.82
C PHE A 146 17.50 -0.07 22.53
N ILE A 147 17.18 0.51 21.37
CA ILE A 147 17.79 0.16 20.09
C ILE A 147 19.27 0.55 20.06
N ALA A 148 19.63 1.76 20.51
CA ALA A 148 21.00 2.24 20.57
C ALA A 148 21.88 1.37 21.50
N LEU A 149 21.37 0.98 22.67
CA LEU A 149 22.06 0.05 23.56
C LEU A 149 22.29 -1.32 22.90
N THR A 150 21.33 -1.81 22.11
CA THR A 150 21.48 -3.08 21.38
C THR A 150 22.51 -2.96 20.25
N LEU A 151 22.51 -1.84 19.51
CA LEU A 151 23.54 -1.53 18.50
C LEU A 151 24.93 -1.45 19.14
N LYS A 152 25.06 -0.79 20.31
CA LYS A 152 26.32 -0.70 21.04
C LYS A 152 26.83 -2.08 21.48
N GLN A 153 25.98 -2.93 22.05
CA GLN A 153 26.35 -4.31 22.42
C GLN A 153 26.79 -5.15 21.21
N PHE A 154 26.12 -4.99 20.06
CA PHE A 154 26.47 -5.68 18.83
C PHE A 154 27.82 -5.21 18.25
N VAL A 155 28.13 -3.91 18.39
CA VAL A 155 29.42 -3.30 17.98
C VAL A 155 30.54 -3.54 19.00
N GLU A 156 30.23 -3.79 20.27
CA GLU A 156 31.22 -4.18 21.29
C GLU A 156 31.53 -5.68 21.27
N GLY A 157 30.63 -6.50 20.69
CA GLY A 157 30.83 -7.92 20.45
C GLY A 157 31.78 -8.24 19.27
N GLU A 158 32.39 -7.23 18.65
CA GLU A 158 33.35 -7.41 17.57
C GLU A 158 34.66 -8.02 18.09
N ASP A 159 34.91 -9.29 17.74
CA ASP A 159 36.20 -9.93 18.00
C ASP A 159 37.35 -9.07 17.44
N ASN A 160 38.39 -8.85 18.25
CA ASN A 160 39.56 -7.99 17.96
C ASN A 160 40.46 -8.49 16.79
N GLY A 161 39.96 -9.36 15.91
CA GLY A 161 40.70 -10.06 14.86
C GLY A 161 40.67 -9.41 13.48
N SER A 162 39.94 -8.30 13.30
CA SER A 162 40.01 -7.49 12.09
C SER A 162 40.45 -6.07 12.43
N GLU A 163 41.42 -5.55 11.69
CA GLU A 163 41.85 -4.15 11.71
C GLU A 163 40.75 -3.24 11.11
N LEU A 164 39.57 -3.23 11.73
CA LEU A 164 38.64 -2.11 11.59
C LEU A 164 39.44 -0.87 11.99
N GLN A 165 39.58 0.08 11.07
CA GLN A 165 40.27 1.32 11.36
C GLN A 165 39.50 2.00 12.50
N GLN A 166 40.07 2.01 13.71
CA GLN A 166 39.43 2.57 14.91
C GLN A 166 39.11 4.08 14.81
N ASN A 167 39.50 4.71 13.69
CA ASN A 167 39.30 6.11 13.35
C ASN A 167 38.26 6.34 12.23
N GLU A 168 37.67 5.29 11.63
CA GLU A 168 36.60 5.44 10.63
C GLU A 168 35.22 5.30 11.29
N ARG A 169 34.40 6.34 11.13
CA ARG A 169 33.05 6.43 11.67
C ARG A 169 32.15 5.36 11.05
N ARG A 170 31.39 4.62 11.88
CA ARG A 170 30.53 3.54 11.40
C ARG A 170 29.30 4.10 10.66
N GLU A 171 29.01 3.55 9.48
CA GLU A 171 27.86 3.97 8.65
C GLU A 171 26.71 2.96 8.76
N LEU A 172 25.50 3.46 9.05
CA LEU A 172 24.29 2.68 9.32
C LEU A 172 23.19 2.94 8.27
N GLY A 173 22.68 1.87 7.67
CA GLY A 173 21.44 1.86 6.91
C GLY A 173 20.26 1.58 7.84
N PHE A 174 19.42 2.57 8.10
CA PHE A 174 18.25 2.40 8.96
C PHE A 174 17.02 2.08 8.13
N THR A 175 16.66 0.79 8.02
CA THR A 175 15.35 0.38 7.51
C THR A 175 14.26 0.63 8.56
N PHE A 176 13.31 1.48 8.21
CA PHE A 176 12.18 1.85 9.04
C PHE A 176 10.89 1.64 8.28
N SER A 177 10.30 0.45 8.42
CA SER A 177 9.15 0.01 7.61
C SER A 177 7.80 0.54 8.10
N PHE A 178 7.70 1.87 8.19
CA PHE A 178 6.49 2.62 8.50
C PHE A 178 6.36 3.82 7.55
N PRO A 179 5.15 4.39 7.36
CA PRO A 179 4.97 5.55 6.50
C PRO A 179 5.78 6.77 6.96
N VAL A 180 6.84 7.09 6.21
CA VAL A 180 7.73 8.23 6.45
C VAL A 180 7.76 9.16 5.26
N ARG A 181 7.72 10.48 5.51
CA ARG A 181 8.03 11.50 4.51
C ARG A 181 9.50 11.85 4.62
N GLN A 182 10.33 11.24 3.77
CA GLN A 182 11.75 11.57 3.70
C GLN A 182 11.96 13.03 3.31
N ILE A 183 13.05 13.61 3.80
CA ILE A 183 13.50 14.97 3.46
C ILE A 183 14.92 14.99 2.89
N SER A 184 15.67 13.90 3.09
CA SER A 184 16.93 13.56 2.42
C SER A 184 17.07 12.04 2.37
N ALA A 185 18.16 11.53 1.79
CA ALA A 185 18.48 10.10 1.81
C ALA A 185 18.65 9.55 3.24
N SER A 186 18.98 10.40 4.22
CA SER A 186 19.34 10.04 5.60
C SER A 186 18.40 10.61 6.69
N SER A 187 17.28 11.21 6.31
CA SER A 187 16.33 11.85 7.25
C SER A 187 14.89 11.80 6.75
N GLY A 188 13.94 11.64 7.67
CA GLY A 188 12.53 11.50 7.32
C GLY A 188 11.57 11.53 8.49
N ILE A 189 10.47 12.25 8.28
CA ILE A 189 9.45 12.51 9.28
C ILE A 189 8.41 11.39 9.32
N LEU A 190 8.17 10.79 10.48
CA LEU A 190 7.11 9.80 10.67
C LEU A 190 5.74 10.42 10.37
N ILE A 191 5.00 9.86 9.42
CA ILE A 191 3.64 10.30 9.06
C ILE A 191 2.63 9.72 10.06
N LYS A 192 2.73 8.43 10.35
CA LYS A 192 1.90 7.72 11.32
C LYS A 192 2.46 6.33 11.63
N TRP A 193 2.13 5.81 12.81
CA TRP A 193 2.38 4.40 13.13
C TRP A 193 1.43 3.44 12.41
N THR A 194 1.89 2.19 12.31
CA THR A 194 1.14 1.02 11.82
C THR A 194 1.56 -0.20 12.65
N LYS A 195 1.08 -1.41 12.29
CA LYS A 195 1.57 -2.69 12.86
C LYS A 195 1.47 -2.81 14.41
N GLY A 196 0.59 -2.04 15.04
CA GLY A 196 0.34 -2.05 16.49
C GLY A 196 1.19 -1.07 17.31
N PHE A 197 2.11 -0.32 16.69
CA PHE A 197 2.86 0.74 17.38
C PHE A 197 1.95 1.95 17.65
N SER A 198 2.18 2.63 18.77
CA SER A 198 1.43 3.82 19.21
C SER A 198 2.30 4.72 20.11
N ILE A 199 3.45 5.15 19.60
CA ILE A 199 4.35 6.10 20.26
C ILE A 199 3.96 7.51 19.79
N GLU A 200 3.09 8.18 20.53
CA GLU A 200 2.43 9.42 20.10
C GLU A 200 3.43 10.53 19.77
N ASP A 201 4.50 10.64 20.55
CA ASP A 201 5.45 11.75 20.46
C ASP A 201 6.44 11.65 19.29
N LEU A 202 6.57 10.49 18.62
CA LEU A 202 7.38 10.38 17.40
C LEU A 202 6.64 10.89 16.15
N VAL A 203 5.30 10.97 16.17
CA VAL A 203 4.52 11.35 14.99
C VAL A 203 4.79 12.82 14.64
N GLY A 204 5.26 13.07 13.42
CA GLY A 204 5.68 14.40 12.97
C GLY A 204 7.13 14.79 13.31
N LYS A 205 7.90 13.94 14.01
CA LYS A 205 9.35 14.09 14.21
C LYS A 205 10.16 13.32 13.17
N ASP A 206 11.42 13.71 13.00
CA ASP A 206 12.41 12.99 12.19
C ASP A 206 12.95 11.76 12.97
N VAL A 207 12.79 10.58 12.37
CA VAL A 207 13.13 9.31 13.03
C VAL A 207 14.64 9.07 13.10
N THR A 208 15.42 9.63 12.17
CA THR A 208 16.89 9.44 12.20
C THR A 208 17.55 10.35 13.21
N THR A 209 17.08 11.60 13.33
CA THR A 209 17.47 12.51 14.41
C THR A 209 17.26 11.86 15.78
N CYS A 210 16.08 11.30 16.08
CA CYS A 210 15.82 10.64 17.37
C CYS A 210 16.74 9.44 17.64
N LEU A 211 17.00 8.58 16.64
CA LEU A 211 17.97 7.48 16.80
C LEU A 211 19.40 8.01 17.01
N GLN A 212 19.79 9.06 16.28
CA GLN A 212 21.13 9.64 16.33
C GLN A 212 21.39 10.32 17.69
N GLU A 213 20.38 10.95 18.29
CA GLU A 213 20.41 11.46 19.67
C GLU A 213 20.62 10.33 20.68
N SER A 214 19.85 9.23 20.60
CA SER A 214 20.01 8.06 21.47
C SER A 214 21.39 7.41 21.35
N MET A 215 21.96 7.30 20.14
CA MET A 215 23.33 6.80 19.93
C MET A 215 24.39 7.75 20.52
N ALA A 216 24.17 9.08 20.43
CA ALA A 216 25.08 10.07 21.00
C ALA A 216 25.10 10.04 22.55
N LYS A 217 23.94 9.85 23.21
CA LYS A 217 23.86 9.72 24.69
C LYS A 217 24.76 8.63 25.26
N ILE A 218 25.00 7.56 24.50
CA ILE A 218 25.77 6.39 24.91
C ILE A 218 27.17 6.32 24.26
N GLU A 219 27.61 7.42 23.64
CA GLU A 219 28.94 7.55 22.98
C GLU A 219 29.20 6.48 21.89
N LEU A 220 28.15 6.07 21.16
CA LEU A 220 28.29 5.16 20.01
C LEU A 220 28.64 5.96 18.74
N ASP A 221 29.89 5.88 18.28
CA ASP A 221 30.31 6.54 17.04
C ASP A 221 29.77 5.82 15.79
N MET A 222 28.56 6.21 15.41
CA MET A 222 27.83 5.72 14.25
C MET A 222 27.04 6.87 13.61
N ARG A 223 26.83 6.81 12.29
CA ARG A 223 26.02 7.76 11.51
C ARG A 223 24.90 7.03 10.78
N VAL A 224 23.69 7.57 10.81
CA VAL A 224 22.64 7.13 9.85
C VAL A 224 23.00 7.66 8.46
N ALA A 225 23.54 6.81 7.61
CA ALA A 225 23.95 7.12 6.24
C ALA A 225 22.77 7.14 5.28
N ALA A 226 21.83 6.21 5.47
CA ALA A 226 20.62 6.08 4.68
C ALA A 226 19.42 5.71 5.57
N LEU A 227 18.29 6.37 5.35
CA LEU A 227 16.98 5.98 5.85
C LEU A 227 16.26 5.23 4.72
N VAL A 228 15.83 4.01 5.02
CA VAL A 228 15.44 3.02 4.02
C VAL A 228 14.02 2.52 4.30
N ASN A 229 13.21 2.40 3.26
CA ASN A 229 12.01 1.57 3.31
C ASN A 229 12.41 0.14 2.90
N ASP A 230 11.87 -0.89 3.56
CA ASP A 230 12.14 -2.31 3.26
C ASP A 230 12.15 -2.63 1.76
N THR A 231 11.16 -2.13 1.03
CA THR A 231 10.99 -2.36 -0.41
C THR A 231 12.09 -1.69 -1.23
N VAL A 232 12.61 -0.55 -0.77
CA VAL A 232 13.76 0.16 -1.36
C VAL A 232 15.06 -0.59 -1.09
N GLY A 233 15.22 -1.16 0.11
CA GLY A 233 16.32 -2.08 0.42
C GLY A 233 16.30 -3.33 -0.47
N THR A 234 15.12 -3.94 -0.68
CA THR A 234 14.93 -5.05 -1.63
C THR A 234 15.31 -4.66 -3.07
N LEU A 235 15.01 -3.43 -3.51
CA LEU A 235 15.46 -2.93 -4.82
C LEU A 235 16.98 -2.78 -4.87
N ALA A 236 17.60 -2.21 -3.83
CA ALA A 236 19.04 -2.01 -3.77
C ALA A 236 19.81 -3.34 -3.81
N LEU A 237 19.40 -4.33 -3.02
CA LEU A 237 20.00 -5.67 -3.05
C LEU A 237 19.77 -6.38 -4.39
N GLY A 238 18.58 -6.25 -4.97
CA GLY A 238 18.28 -6.78 -6.30
C GLY A 238 19.15 -6.16 -7.40
N HIS A 239 19.34 -4.83 -7.35
CA HIS A 239 20.15 -4.08 -8.32
C HIS A 239 21.65 -4.39 -8.20
N TYR A 240 22.17 -4.49 -6.98
CA TYR A 240 23.54 -4.92 -6.68
C TYR A 240 23.89 -6.28 -7.31
N HIS A 241 22.92 -7.20 -7.36
CA HIS A 241 23.09 -8.51 -7.98
C HIS A 241 22.72 -8.56 -9.48
N ASP A 242 22.03 -7.54 -10.00
CA ASP A 242 21.52 -7.52 -11.37
C ASP A 242 21.06 -6.10 -11.75
N GLU A 243 21.88 -5.38 -12.52
CA GLU A 243 21.65 -3.98 -12.94
C GLU A 243 20.34 -3.77 -13.75
N ASP A 244 19.75 -4.83 -14.33
CA ASP A 244 18.42 -4.75 -14.97
C ASP A 244 17.27 -4.70 -13.95
N THR A 245 17.54 -4.82 -12.65
CA THR A 245 16.53 -4.69 -11.58
C THR A 245 16.12 -3.24 -11.44
N VAL A 246 14.86 -2.96 -11.76
CA VAL A 246 14.31 -1.59 -11.78
C VAL A 246 13.07 -1.41 -10.90
N ALA A 247 12.53 -2.50 -10.36
CA ALA A 247 11.42 -2.47 -9.42
C ALA A 247 11.60 -3.55 -8.35
N ALA A 248 11.08 -3.30 -7.17
CA ALA A 248 10.97 -4.29 -6.10
C ALA A 248 9.55 -4.30 -5.54
N VAL A 249 9.09 -5.48 -5.12
CA VAL A 249 7.74 -5.69 -4.57
C VAL A 249 7.81 -6.58 -3.35
N ILE A 250 7.20 -6.12 -2.25
CA ILE A 250 6.93 -6.93 -1.07
C ILE A 250 5.56 -7.58 -1.22
N ILE A 251 5.52 -8.92 -1.18
CA ILE A 251 4.32 -9.74 -1.17
C ILE A 251 4.40 -10.66 0.06
N GLY A 252 3.97 -10.14 1.21
CA GLY A 252 4.03 -10.82 2.50
C GLY A 252 2.75 -10.64 3.30
N THR A 253 2.87 -10.38 4.61
CA THR A 253 1.73 -10.01 5.47
C THR A 253 1.07 -8.72 5.00
N GLY A 254 1.87 -7.68 4.72
CA GLY A 254 1.46 -6.50 3.96
C GLY A 254 1.96 -6.55 2.53
N THR A 255 1.77 -5.47 1.78
CA THR A 255 2.35 -5.34 0.43
C THR A 255 2.73 -3.91 0.08
N ASN A 256 3.90 -3.76 -0.56
CA ASN A 256 4.38 -2.49 -1.08
C ASN A 256 5.19 -2.70 -2.36
N ALA A 257 5.42 -1.63 -3.13
CA ALA A 257 6.28 -1.63 -4.30
C ALA A 257 7.11 -0.34 -4.36
N CYS A 258 8.32 -0.44 -4.92
CA CYS A 258 9.13 0.70 -5.32
C CYS A 258 9.77 0.44 -6.68
N TYR A 259 10.22 1.49 -7.36
CA TYR A 259 10.87 1.39 -8.66
C TYR A 259 11.74 2.62 -8.96
N VAL A 260 12.64 2.47 -9.93
CA VAL A 260 13.46 3.58 -10.45
C VAL A 260 12.64 4.38 -11.48
N GLU A 261 12.36 5.63 -11.16
CA GLU A 261 11.70 6.60 -12.04
C GLU A 261 12.73 7.59 -12.59
N ARG A 262 12.48 8.16 -13.78
CA ARG A 262 13.33 9.22 -14.35
C ARG A 262 13.01 10.55 -13.65
N THR A 263 14.01 11.33 -13.23
CA THR A 263 13.77 12.58 -12.48
C THR A 263 12.89 13.57 -13.26
N ASP A 264 13.02 13.63 -14.60
CA ASP A 264 12.21 14.49 -15.46
C ASP A 264 10.70 14.13 -15.48
N ALA A 265 10.33 12.92 -15.07
CA ALA A 265 8.96 12.46 -14.93
C ALA A 265 8.34 12.73 -13.53
N ILE A 266 9.15 13.20 -12.57
CA ILE A 266 8.72 13.51 -11.21
C ILE A 266 8.45 15.02 -11.11
N ILE A 267 7.23 15.44 -11.45
CA ILE A 267 6.86 16.87 -11.46
C ILE A 267 6.98 17.50 -10.06
N LYS A 268 6.60 16.75 -9.01
CA LYS A 268 6.68 17.24 -7.62
C LYS A 268 8.10 17.37 -7.04
N SER A 269 9.13 16.92 -7.76
CA SER A 269 10.54 17.16 -7.40
C SER A 269 11.19 18.27 -8.22
N GLN A 270 10.44 19.03 -9.04
CA GLN A 270 10.98 20.16 -9.79
C GLN A 270 11.59 21.20 -8.83
N GLY A 271 12.91 21.39 -8.93
CA GLY A 271 13.71 22.22 -8.02
C GLY A 271 14.66 21.44 -7.10
N LEU A 272 14.51 20.12 -6.98
CA LEU A 272 15.53 19.26 -6.37
C LEU A 272 16.65 18.98 -7.38
N LEU A 273 17.90 19.16 -6.95
CA LEU A 273 19.08 18.78 -7.73
C LEU A 273 19.32 17.27 -7.55
N THR A 274 19.23 16.50 -8.64
CA THR A 274 19.67 15.09 -8.69
C THR A 274 20.56 14.92 -9.91
N ASN A 275 21.76 14.36 -9.76
CA ASN A 275 22.75 14.32 -10.84
C ASN A 275 22.69 13.02 -11.67
N SER A 276 22.03 11.97 -11.18
CA SER A 276 22.00 10.64 -11.80
C SER A 276 20.96 10.47 -12.92
N GLY A 277 19.97 11.36 -13.01
CA GLY A 277 18.86 11.29 -13.97
C GLY A 277 17.72 10.33 -13.58
N GLY A 278 17.79 9.65 -12.43
CA GLY A 278 16.69 8.83 -11.90
C GLY A 278 16.67 8.79 -10.37
N MET A 279 15.53 8.46 -9.79
CA MET A 279 15.33 8.34 -8.36
C MET A 279 14.44 7.13 -8.04
N VAL A 280 14.73 6.42 -6.96
CA VAL A 280 13.80 5.40 -6.45
C VAL A 280 12.56 6.08 -5.86
N VAL A 281 11.38 5.59 -6.24
CA VAL A 281 10.09 6.04 -5.70
C VAL A 281 9.43 4.91 -4.94
N ASN A 282 9.14 5.12 -3.65
CA ASN A 282 8.31 4.23 -2.86
C ASN A 282 6.83 4.54 -3.16
N MET A 283 6.06 3.57 -3.68
CA MET A 283 4.69 3.81 -4.12
C MET A 283 3.67 3.90 -2.98
N GLU A 284 3.92 3.22 -1.85
CA GLU A 284 2.90 2.88 -0.83
C GLU A 284 1.66 2.25 -1.48
N TRP A 285 1.88 1.27 -2.35
CA TRP A 285 0.88 0.83 -3.33
C TRP A 285 -0.35 0.10 -2.73
N GLY A 286 -0.29 -0.29 -1.46
CA GLY A 286 -1.40 -0.92 -0.76
C GLY A 286 -2.65 -0.03 -0.71
N ASN A 287 -2.44 1.29 -0.81
CA ASN A 287 -3.48 2.31 -0.87
C ASN A 287 -4.06 2.53 -2.29
N PHE A 288 -3.64 1.77 -3.30
CA PHE A 288 -4.18 1.85 -4.66
C PHE A 288 -5.69 1.59 -4.68
N TRP A 289 -6.39 2.31 -5.55
CA TRP A 289 -7.83 2.16 -5.73
C TRP A 289 -8.23 2.33 -7.19
N SER A 290 -9.18 1.50 -7.62
CA SER A 290 -9.82 1.63 -8.94
C SER A 290 -11.21 1.03 -8.90
N SER A 291 -12.12 1.57 -9.73
CA SER A 291 -13.43 0.96 -10.01
C SER A 291 -13.30 -0.41 -10.68
N HIS A 292 -12.15 -0.71 -11.29
CA HIS A 292 -11.86 -1.97 -11.97
C HIS A 292 -11.41 -3.10 -11.01
N LEU A 293 -11.18 -2.80 -9.72
CA LEU A 293 -10.88 -3.81 -8.70
C LEU A 293 -12.12 -4.70 -8.42
N PRO A 294 -12.05 -6.03 -8.61
CA PRO A 294 -13.17 -6.96 -8.46
C PRO A 294 -13.45 -7.28 -6.98
N LYS A 295 -14.05 -6.29 -6.30
CA LYS A 295 -14.44 -6.37 -4.89
C LYS A 295 -15.78 -7.08 -4.73
N THR A 296 -15.82 -7.95 -3.73
CA THR A 296 -17.02 -8.66 -3.28
C THR A 296 -17.57 -8.03 -2.00
N SER A 297 -18.74 -8.48 -1.54
CA SER A 297 -19.24 -8.12 -0.20
C SER A 297 -18.25 -8.52 0.91
N TYR A 298 -17.53 -9.63 0.76
CA TYR A 298 -16.56 -10.08 1.76
C TYR A 298 -15.39 -9.11 1.95
N ASP A 299 -14.94 -8.46 0.86
CA ASP A 299 -13.89 -7.43 0.92
C ASP A 299 -14.42 -6.14 1.57
N ILE A 300 -15.69 -5.80 1.34
CA ILE A 300 -16.36 -4.62 1.93
C ILE A 300 -16.57 -4.83 3.44
N ASP A 301 -17.08 -6.00 3.85
CA ASP A 301 -17.29 -6.35 5.26
C ASP A 301 -15.95 -6.40 6.02
N LEU A 302 -14.90 -6.96 5.39
CA LEU A 302 -13.54 -6.97 5.93
C LEU A 302 -12.97 -5.56 6.10
N ASP A 303 -13.20 -4.67 5.14
CA ASP A 303 -12.79 -3.27 5.25
C ASP A 303 -13.51 -2.56 6.41
N ALA A 304 -14.84 -2.71 6.49
CA ALA A 304 -15.69 -2.09 7.50
C ALA A 304 -15.46 -2.59 8.94
N GLU A 305 -15.00 -3.83 9.13
CA GLU A 305 -14.61 -4.38 10.43
C GLU A 305 -13.13 -4.14 10.79
N SER A 306 -12.32 -3.66 9.85
CA SER A 306 -10.90 -3.38 10.11
C SER A 306 -10.72 -2.15 11.00
N PRO A 307 -9.57 -2.00 11.70
CA PRO A 307 -9.28 -0.79 12.50
C PRO A 307 -9.27 0.54 11.73
N ASN A 308 -9.33 0.50 10.39
CA ASN A 308 -9.42 1.67 9.51
C ASN A 308 -10.56 1.46 8.49
N PRO A 309 -11.84 1.64 8.88
CA PRO A 309 -12.98 1.33 8.03
C PRO A 309 -13.39 2.47 7.08
N TYR A 310 -13.92 2.12 5.91
CA TYR A 310 -14.49 3.08 4.96
C TYR A 310 -15.90 3.57 5.36
N ASP A 311 -16.07 4.87 5.56
CA ASP A 311 -17.37 5.54 5.77
C ASP A 311 -17.82 6.25 4.47
N GLN A 312 -18.76 5.62 3.75
CA GLN A 312 -19.34 6.17 2.52
C GLN A 312 -20.30 7.35 2.77
N ALA A 313 -20.86 7.48 3.97
CA ALA A 313 -21.88 8.48 4.28
C ALA A 313 -21.31 9.87 4.59
N ARG A 314 -20.06 9.95 5.04
CA ARG A 314 -19.47 11.23 5.51
C ARG A 314 -18.84 12.11 4.44
N GLY A 315 -18.42 11.58 3.29
CA GLY A 315 -17.87 12.37 2.18
C GLY A 315 -16.66 13.25 2.51
N GLN A 316 -16.00 13.04 3.66
CA GLN A 316 -14.92 13.89 4.16
C GLN A 316 -13.64 13.11 4.44
N ILE A 317 -12.55 13.71 4.01
CA ILE A 317 -11.20 13.13 3.99
C ILE A 317 -10.52 13.47 5.32
N PHE A 318 -10.55 12.55 6.28
CA PHE A 318 -9.69 12.63 7.47
C PHE A 318 -9.12 11.24 7.85
N GLY A 319 -7.80 11.12 7.76
CA GLY A 319 -6.98 10.14 8.49
C GLY A 319 -6.98 8.67 8.03
N CYS A 320 -8.12 8.08 7.68
CA CYS A 320 -8.19 6.64 7.39
C CYS A 320 -7.70 6.29 5.97
N LEU A 321 -6.69 5.42 5.91
CA LEU A 321 -5.95 5.10 4.70
C LEU A 321 -6.61 3.90 3.99
N PHE A 322 -7.03 4.12 2.74
CA PHE A 322 -7.75 3.23 1.84
C PHE A 322 -6.88 2.04 1.36
N ALA A 323 -6.49 1.13 2.26
CA ALA A 323 -5.65 -0.04 1.94
C ALA A 323 -6.37 -1.12 1.09
N GLY A 324 -7.21 -0.73 0.12
CA GLY A 324 -8.09 -1.61 -0.63
C GLY A 324 -7.34 -2.60 -1.54
N PHE A 325 -6.19 -2.20 -2.10
CA PHE A 325 -5.35 -3.12 -2.88
C PHE A 325 -4.65 -4.12 -1.96
N GLU A 326 -4.06 -3.66 -0.84
CA GLU A 326 -3.45 -4.55 0.16
C GLU A 326 -4.46 -5.56 0.72
N LYS A 327 -5.65 -5.10 1.14
CA LYS A 327 -6.73 -5.95 1.67
C LYS A 327 -7.19 -7.03 0.69
N MET A 328 -7.01 -6.83 -0.62
CA MET A 328 -7.37 -7.82 -1.64
C MET A 328 -6.25 -8.81 -2.00
N ILE A 329 -4.97 -8.47 -1.74
CA ILE A 329 -3.82 -9.27 -2.23
C ILE A 329 -2.84 -9.77 -1.15
N SER A 330 -2.79 -9.17 0.04
CA SER A 330 -1.75 -9.49 1.03
C SER A 330 -2.11 -10.60 2.02
N GLY A 331 -1.08 -11.25 2.53
CA GLY A 331 -1.18 -12.44 3.40
C GLY A 331 -1.82 -12.19 4.77
N MET A 332 -2.05 -10.95 5.18
CA MET A 332 -2.87 -10.64 6.36
C MET A 332 -4.35 -10.97 6.12
N TYR A 333 -4.85 -10.80 4.89
CA TYR A 333 -6.29 -10.71 4.63
C TYR A 333 -6.86 -11.91 3.86
N LEU A 334 -6.08 -12.61 3.02
CA LEU A 334 -6.59 -13.72 2.18
C LEU A 334 -7.31 -14.80 3.01
N GLY A 335 -6.72 -15.22 4.14
CA GLY A 335 -7.35 -16.18 5.05
C GLY A 335 -8.64 -15.69 5.72
N ASP A 336 -8.76 -14.40 6.04
CA ASP A 336 -9.99 -13.84 6.61
C ASP A 336 -11.12 -13.74 5.57
N ILE A 337 -10.79 -13.48 4.31
CA ILE A 337 -11.75 -13.53 3.19
C ILE A 337 -12.29 -14.96 3.05
N VAL A 338 -11.42 -15.99 3.05
CA VAL A 338 -11.86 -17.40 3.04
C VAL A 338 -12.74 -17.72 4.26
N ARG A 339 -12.38 -17.27 5.47
CA ARG A 339 -13.21 -17.42 6.67
C ARG A 339 -14.60 -16.82 6.48
N ARG A 340 -14.71 -15.60 5.93
CA ARG A 340 -16.00 -14.93 5.69
C ARG A 340 -16.89 -15.70 4.72
N VAL A 341 -16.32 -16.27 3.66
CA VAL A 341 -17.06 -17.14 2.73
C VAL A 341 -17.53 -18.43 3.43
N ILE A 342 -16.67 -19.09 4.22
CA ILE A 342 -17.04 -20.30 4.98
C ILE A 342 -18.15 -19.99 6.00
N LEU A 343 -18.06 -18.86 6.71
CA LEU A 343 -19.10 -18.38 7.63
C LEU A 343 -20.43 -18.17 6.90
N ARG A 344 -20.43 -17.57 5.70
CA ARG A 344 -21.63 -17.44 4.88
C ARG A 344 -22.20 -18.80 4.44
N MET A 345 -21.35 -19.76 4.07
CA MET A 345 -21.80 -21.12 3.75
C MET A 345 -22.41 -21.85 4.95
N ALA A 346 -21.87 -21.64 6.16
CA ALA A 346 -22.42 -22.19 7.40
C ALA A 346 -23.80 -21.59 7.76
N GLN A 347 -24.02 -20.31 7.47
CA GLN A 347 -25.33 -19.67 7.62
C GLN A 347 -26.39 -20.22 6.65
N GLU A 348 -25.99 -20.66 5.45
CA GLU A 348 -26.89 -21.23 4.45
C GLU A 348 -27.12 -22.74 4.59
N SER A 349 -26.29 -23.45 5.37
CA SER A 349 -26.38 -24.92 5.52
C SER A 349 -25.83 -25.47 6.84
N ASP A 350 -26.59 -26.39 7.44
CA ASP A 350 -26.29 -27.18 8.65
C ASP A 350 -25.19 -28.25 8.46
N ILE A 351 -24.42 -28.20 7.37
CA ILE A 351 -23.37 -29.21 7.11
C ILE A 351 -22.11 -28.91 7.95
N PHE A 352 -21.98 -27.69 8.45
CA PHE A 352 -20.92 -27.29 9.39
C PHE A 352 -21.33 -27.49 10.86
N GLY A 353 -22.50 -28.08 11.13
CA GLY A 353 -23.09 -28.17 12.46
C GLY A 353 -23.76 -26.85 12.88
N ASP A 354 -23.81 -26.58 14.18
CA ASP A 354 -24.04 -25.22 14.68
C ASP A 354 -22.90 -24.32 14.20
N VAL A 355 -23.19 -23.05 13.90
CA VAL A 355 -22.18 -22.09 13.44
C VAL A 355 -21.09 -21.98 14.51
N ALA A 356 -19.93 -22.57 14.23
CA ALA A 356 -18.82 -22.63 15.18
C ALA A 356 -18.44 -21.20 15.58
N SER A 357 -18.43 -20.90 16.88
CA SER A 357 -18.16 -19.56 17.42
C SER A 357 -16.79 -19.02 17.00
N SER A 358 -15.84 -19.93 16.75
CA SER A 358 -14.56 -19.73 16.09
C SER A 358 -14.65 -19.00 14.73
N LEU A 359 -15.62 -19.32 13.86
CA LEU A 359 -15.78 -18.68 12.55
C LEU A 359 -16.12 -17.19 12.66
N SER A 360 -16.67 -16.75 13.80
CA SER A 360 -16.94 -15.34 14.08
C SER A 360 -15.71 -14.58 14.59
N VAL A 361 -14.59 -15.25 14.89
CA VAL A 361 -13.35 -14.62 15.33
C VAL A 361 -12.56 -14.13 14.10
N PRO A 362 -12.33 -12.81 13.94
CA PRO A 362 -11.54 -12.28 12.83
C PRO A 362 -10.11 -12.83 12.84
N PHE A 363 -9.55 -13.06 11.66
CA PHE A 363 -8.16 -13.52 11.43
C PHE A 363 -7.77 -14.87 12.07
N ILE A 364 -8.73 -15.66 12.58
CA ILE A 364 -8.45 -17.01 13.11
C ILE A 364 -7.87 -17.94 12.03
N LEU A 365 -8.36 -17.80 10.79
CA LEU A 365 -7.82 -18.49 9.62
C LEU A 365 -6.77 -17.61 8.96
N ARG A 366 -5.49 -17.88 9.23
CA ARG A 366 -4.36 -17.15 8.65
C ARG A 366 -3.92 -17.77 7.33
N THR A 367 -3.30 -16.98 6.45
CA THR A 367 -2.92 -17.40 5.09
C THR A 367 -2.04 -18.66 5.01
N PRO A 368 -1.11 -18.97 5.94
CA PRO A 368 -0.41 -20.27 5.93
C PRO A 368 -1.34 -21.48 6.07
N LEU A 369 -2.43 -21.35 6.84
CA LEU A 369 -3.45 -22.40 6.95
C LEU A 369 -4.30 -22.48 5.68
N MET A 370 -4.59 -21.33 5.05
CA MET A 370 -5.25 -21.30 3.74
C MET A 370 -4.39 -21.97 2.65
N SER A 371 -3.08 -21.72 2.62
CA SER A 371 -2.11 -22.37 1.72
C SER A 371 -2.13 -23.88 1.90
N ALA A 372 -1.98 -24.36 3.14
CA ALA A 372 -2.02 -25.78 3.48
C ALA A 372 -3.35 -26.46 3.12
N MET A 373 -4.48 -25.74 3.19
CA MET A 373 -5.76 -26.25 2.68
C MET A 373 -5.86 -26.25 1.15
N HIS A 374 -5.24 -25.29 0.46
CA HIS A 374 -5.31 -25.18 -1.00
C HIS A 374 -4.39 -26.19 -1.69
N GLU A 375 -3.21 -26.42 -1.12
CA GLU A 375 -2.16 -27.31 -1.62
C GLU A 375 -2.32 -28.76 -1.11
N ASP A 376 -3.46 -29.10 -0.46
CA ASP A 376 -3.80 -30.46 -0.03
C ASP A 376 -4.21 -31.34 -1.22
N ASP A 377 -3.28 -32.13 -1.73
CA ASP A 377 -3.48 -33.08 -2.82
C ASP A 377 -4.04 -34.43 -2.38
N SER A 378 -4.25 -34.64 -1.07
CA SER A 378 -4.61 -35.95 -0.56
C SER A 378 -6.04 -36.36 -0.96
N PRO A 379 -6.30 -37.64 -1.27
CA PRO A 379 -7.55 -38.08 -1.90
C PRO A 379 -8.80 -37.80 -1.05
N ASP A 380 -8.62 -37.73 0.26
CA ASP A 380 -9.62 -37.39 1.27
C ASP A 380 -9.50 -35.96 1.83
N LEU A 381 -8.54 -35.14 1.38
CA LEU A 381 -8.29 -33.78 1.88
C LEU A 381 -8.10 -33.74 3.42
N ARG A 382 -7.03 -34.39 3.88
CA ARG A 382 -6.69 -34.58 5.30
C ARG A 382 -6.29 -33.30 5.99
N GLU A 383 -5.54 -32.43 5.32
CA GLU A 383 -5.08 -31.17 5.91
C GLU A 383 -6.24 -30.17 5.97
N VAL A 384 -7.12 -30.16 4.97
CA VAL A 384 -8.42 -29.46 5.05
C VAL A 384 -9.24 -29.97 6.24
N ALA A 385 -9.38 -31.30 6.40
CA ALA A 385 -10.12 -31.87 7.53
C ALA A 385 -9.50 -31.48 8.89
N ARG A 386 -8.17 -31.51 8.97
CA ARG A 386 -7.40 -31.19 10.18
C ARG A 386 -7.53 -29.71 10.55
N ILE A 387 -7.36 -28.78 9.61
CA ILE A 387 -7.45 -27.34 9.87
C ILE A 387 -8.88 -26.94 10.27
N LEU A 388 -9.90 -27.49 9.60
CA LEU A 388 -11.31 -27.24 9.98
C LEU A 388 -11.60 -27.71 11.40
N LYS A 389 -11.08 -28.87 11.80
CA LYS A 389 -11.23 -29.41 13.16
C LYS A 389 -10.42 -28.63 14.20
N ASP A 390 -9.11 -28.50 14.00
CA ASP A 390 -8.19 -27.99 15.02
C ASP A 390 -8.26 -26.47 15.18
N THR A 391 -8.47 -25.74 14.07
CA THR A 391 -8.51 -24.26 14.07
C THR A 391 -9.94 -23.74 14.17
N LEU A 392 -10.87 -24.32 13.40
CA LEU A 392 -12.25 -23.83 13.33
C LEU A 392 -13.23 -24.64 14.19
N GLN A 393 -12.81 -25.71 14.86
CA GLN A 393 -13.68 -26.56 15.70
C GLN A 393 -14.83 -27.23 14.93
N ILE A 394 -14.69 -27.37 13.61
CA ILE A 394 -15.68 -27.99 12.71
C ILE A 394 -15.24 -29.43 12.41
N SER A 395 -15.92 -30.41 13.00
CA SER A 395 -15.64 -31.83 12.79
C SER A 395 -16.54 -32.46 11.71
N ASP A 396 -16.19 -33.67 11.27
CA ASP A 396 -17.00 -34.54 10.40
C ASP A 396 -17.46 -33.95 9.05
N VAL A 397 -16.77 -32.91 8.57
CA VAL A 397 -17.06 -32.21 7.31
C VAL A 397 -16.93 -33.17 6.12
N PRO A 398 -18.01 -33.43 5.34
CA PRO A 398 -17.96 -34.35 4.21
C PRO A 398 -16.95 -33.94 3.13
N LEU A 399 -16.28 -34.90 2.48
CA LEU A 399 -15.28 -34.66 1.43
C LEU A 399 -15.75 -33.67 0.34
N LYS A 400 -17.02 -33.75 -0.06
CA LYS A 400 -17.60 -32.81 -1.03
C LYS A 400 -17.59 -31.34 -0.58
N VAL A 401 -17.68 -31.07 0.72
CA VAL A 401 -17.55 -29.71 1.29
C VAL A 401 -16.09 -29.32 1.42
N ARG A 402 -15.21 -30.25 1.82
CA ARG A 402 -13.75 -30.02 1.79
C ARG A 402 -13.28 -29.55 0.41
N ARG A 403 -13.77 -30.19 -0.66
CA ARG A 403 -13.54 -29.76 -2.06
C ARG A 403 -14.07 -28.36 -2.41
N LEU A 404 -15.22 -27.96 -1.87
CA LEU A 404 -15.72 -26.58 -2.03
C LEU A 404 -14.78 -25.58 -1.33
N ILE A 405 -14.24 -25.93 -0.17
CA ILE A 405 -13.33 -25.07 0.61
C ILE A 405 -11.99 -24.89 -0.12
N VAL A 406 -11.41 -25.96 -0.68
CA VAL A 406 -10.24 -25.87 -1.57
C VAL A 406 -10.53 -24.89 -2.72
N ARG A 407 -11.70 -25.00 -3.36
CA ARG A 407 -12.10 -24.11 -4.46
C ARG A 407 -12.34 -22.65 -4.02
N ILE A 408 -12.76 -22.40 -2.78
CA ILE A 408 -12.80 -21.04 -2.21
C ILE A 408 -11.37 -20.49 -2.06
N CYS A 409 -10.44 -21.29 -1.54
CA CYS A 409 -9.03 -20.89 -1.39
C CYS A 409 -8.40 -20.56 -2.75
N ASP A 410 -8.65 -21.40 -3.75
CA ASP A 410 -8.25 -21.21 -5.15
C ASP A 410 -8.74 -19.87 -5.69
N VAL A 411 -10.04 -19.61 -5.69
CA VAL A 411 -10.63 -18.36 -6.22
C VAL A 411 -10.07 -17.11 -5.57
N VAL A 412 -9.86 -17.11 -4.25
CA VAL A 412 -9.27 -15.98 -3.51
C VAL A 412 -7.79 -15.80 -3.88
N THR A 413 -7.03 -16.89 -3.96
CA THR A 413 -5.59 -16.89 -4.31
C THR A 413 -5.38 -16.42 -5.74
N HIS A 414 -6.13 -16.97 -6.69
CA HIS A 414 -6.10 -16.64 -8.11
C HIS A 414 -6.44 -15.16 -8.33
N ARG A 415 -7.48 -14.62 -7.69
CA ARG A 415 -7.76 -13.17 -7.73
C ARG A 415 -6.58 -12.34 -7.21
N ALA A 416 -6.05 -12.69 -6.03
CA ALA A 416 -5.00 -11.94 -5.36
C ALA A 416 -3.70 -11.89 -6.18
N ALA A 417 -3.24 -13.05 -6.67
CA ALA A 417 -2.04 -13.19 -7.48
C ALA A 417 -2.13 -12.44 -8.81
N ARG A 418 -3.30 -12.48 -9.48
CA ARG A 418 -3.52 -11.79 -10.75
C ARG A 418 -3.63 -10.28 -10.61
N LEU A 419 -4.17 -9.79 -9.48
CA LEU A 419 -4.14 -8.37 -9.15
C LEU A 419 -2.72 -7.87 -8.82
N ALA A 420 -1.91 -8.67 -8.11
CA ALA A 420 -0.49 -8.36 -7.89
C ALA A 420 0.29 -8.31 -9.21
N ALA A 421 0.04 -9.24 -10.14
CA ALA A 421 0.60 -9.21 -11.50
C ALA A 421 0.22 -7.93 -12.26
N ALA A 422 -1.06 -7.51 -12.21
CA ALA A 422 -1.50 -6.25 -12.81
C ALA A 422 -0.86 -5.01 -12.16
N GLY A 423 -0.58 -5.04 -10.85
CA GLY A 423 0.21 -4.01 -10.18
C GLY A 423 1.64 -3.91 -10.74
N ILE A 424 2.34 -5.06 -10.85
CA ILE A 424 3.69 -5.14 -11.43
C ILE A 424 3.68 -4.62 -12.88
N VAL A 425 2.75 -5.07 -13.71
CA VAL A 425 2.67 -4.61 -15.10
C VAL A 425 2.28 -3.13 -15.20
N GLY A 426 1.52 -2.59 -14.24
CA GLY A 426 1.30 -1.15 -14.10
C GLY A 426 2.60 -0.35 -13.94
N ILE A 427 3.53 -0.86 -13.11
CA ILE A 427 4.89 -0.28 -12.97
C ILE A 427 5.65 -0.39 -14.29
N LEU A 428 5.68 -1.57 -14.91
CA LEU A 428 6.37 -1.78 -16.20
C LEU A 428 5.84 -0.83 -17.29
N LYS A 429 4.53 -0.63 -17.35
CA LYS A 429 3.88 0.34 -18.24
C LYS A 429 4.31 1.77 -17.94
N LYS A 430 4.31 2.16 -16.66
CA LYS A 430 4.71 3.50 -16.22
C LYS A 430 6.15 3.88 -16.62
N ILE A 431 7.05 2.88 -16.72
CA ILE A 431 8.45 3.04 -17.17
C ILE A 431 8.71 2.58 -18.62
N GLY A 432 7.65 2.31 -19.41
CA GLY A 432 7.77 1.98 -20.85
C GLY A 432 8.31 0.58 -21.17
N ARG A 433 8.32 -0.33 -20.19
CA ARG A 433 8.81 -1.73 -20.29
C ARG A 433 7.68 -2.77 -20.45
N ASP A 434 6.44 -2.34 -20.75
CA ASP A 434 5.29 -3.21 -21.07
C ASP A 434 5.13 -3.50 -22.58
N GLY A 435 6.02 -2.98 -23.43
CA GLY A 435 5.96 -3.09 -24.89
C GLY A 435 5.17 -1.97 -25.58
N SER A 436 4.39 -1.17 -24.84
CA SER A 436 3.62 -0.04 -25.42
C SER A 436 4.49 1.18 -25.75
N GLY A 437 5.66 1.31 -25.11
CA GLY A 437 6.56 2.46 -25.23
C GLY A 437 7.07 2.76 -26.65
N GLY A 438 7.04 1.78 -27.57
CA GLY A 438 7.39 1.96 -28.98
C GLY A 438 6.31 2.65 -29.82
N ILE A 439 5.09 2.85 -29.30
CA ILE A 439 3.94 3.37 -30.04
C ILE A 439 3.53 4.78 -29.58
N SER A 440 3.82 5.14 -28.32
CA SER A 440 3.33 6.37 -27.68
C SER A 440 4.40 7.44 -27.40
N SER A 441 5.69 7.14 -27.57
CA SER A 441 6.78 8.10 -27.41
C SER A 441 6.94 9.00 -28.65
N GLY A 442 6.14 10.07 -28.70
CA GLY A 442 6.12 11.01 -29.81
C GLY A 442 7.48 11.67 -30.10
N ARG A 443 7.91 11.60 -31.38
CA ARG A 443 9.08 12.29 -31.96
C ARG A 443 10.46 11.94 -31.38
N MET A 444 10.91 10.70 -31.61
CA MET A 444 12.30 10.56 -32.08
C MET A 444 12.38 10.99 -33.55
N LYS A 445 13.49 11.64 -33.93
CA LYS A 445 13.71 12.12 -35.30
C LYS A 445 13.78 10.94 -36.28
N SER A 446 13.14 11.11 -37.44
CA SER A 446 13.35 10.26 -38.62
C SER A 446 14.85 10.09 -38.90
N GLY A 447 15.30 8.85 -39.12
CA GLY A 447 16.66 8.60 -39.64
C GLY A 447 17.32 7.25 -39.32
N ILE A 448 16.88 6.50 -38.29
CA ILE A 448 17.47 5.19 -37.96
C ILE A 448 16.36 4.18 -37.64
N GLU A 449 16.35 3.06 -38.36
CA GLU A 449 15.56 1.87 -38.05
C GLU A 449 16.12 1.17 -36.80
N SER A 450 15.96 1.80 -35.64
CA SER A 450 16.24 1.14 -34.37
C SER A 450 15.11 0.16 -34.08
N SER A 451 15.34 -1.10 -34.43
CA SER A 451 14.67 -2.24 -33.79
C SER A 451 14.77 -2.04 -32.27
N SER A 452 13.67 -1.61 -31.64
CA SER A 452 13.63 -1.33 -30.21
C SER A 452 13.56 -2.65 -29.43
N LYS A 453 14.67 -3.40 -29.47
CA LYS A 453 14.83 -4.68 -28.78
C LYS A 453 14.47 -4.49 -27.31
N MET A 454 13.45 -5.20 -26.85
CA MET A 454 12.96 -5.07 -25.49
C MET A 454 14.10 -5.31 -24.50
N ARG A 455 14.28 -4.38 -23.56
CA ARG A 455 15.31 -4.51 -22.52
C ARG A 455 14.89 -5.58 -21.53
N ARG A 456 15.84 -6.43 -21.17
CA ARG A 456 15.69 -7.32 -20.02
C ARG A 456 15.39 -6.48 -18.78
N THR A 457 14.47 -6.98 -17.98
CA THR A 457 13.86 -6.24 -16.88
C THR A 457 13.67 -7.19 -15.72
N VAL A 458 14.32 -6.89 -14.60
CA VAL A 458 14.18 -7.68 -13.38
C VAL A 458 13.28 -6.93 -12.40
N VAL A 459 12.40 -7.68 -11.76
CA VAL A 459 11.59 -7.24 -10.61
C VAL A 459 12.02 -8.10 -9.44
N ALA A 460 12.61 -7.48 -8.41
CA ALA A 460 12.91 -8.15 -7.16
C ALA A 460 11.59 -8.38 -6.40
N ILE A 461 11.38 -9.59 -5.87
CA ILE A 461 10.22 -9.92 -5.05
C ILE A 461 10.70 -10.50 -3.73
N GLU A 462 10.18 -9.98 -2.63
CA GLU A 462 10.44 -10.48 -1.28
C GLU A 462 9.11 -10.65 -0.52
N GLY A 463 9.10 -11.50 0.49
CA GLY A 463 7.94 -11.71 1.37
C GLY A 463 7.38 -13.14 1.34
N GLY A 464 6.97 -13.61 2.52
CA GLY A 464 6.59 -15.01 2.73
C GLY A 464 5.35 -15.49 1.97
N LEU A 465 4.48 -14.60 1.47
CA LEU A 465 3.35 -15.02 0.66
C LEU A 465 3.83 -15.50 -0.72
N TYR A 466 4.71 -14.76 -1.39
CA TYR A 466 5.26 -15.20 -2.69
C TYR A 466 6.27 -16.35 -2.56
N SER A 467 7.10 -16.35 -1.52
CA SER A 467 8.10 -17.40 -1.31
C SER A 467 7.48 -18.74 -0.89
N SER A 468 6.53 -18.75 0.06
CA SER A 468 6.00 -20.00 0.63
C SER A 468 4.75 -20.54 -0.07
N TYR A 469 3.92 -19.71 -0.71
CA TYR A 469 2.68 -20.16 -1.36
C TYR A 469 2.91 -20.42 -2.85
N THR A 470 2.96 -21.68 -3.26
CA THR A 470 3.35 -22.06 -4.62
C THR A 470 2.28 -21.68 -5.63
N MET A 471 1.01 -21.99 -5.34
CA MET A 471 -0.12 -21.63 -6.21
C MET A 471 -0.22 -20.11 -6.46
N PHE A 472 0.05 -19.28 -5.44
CA PHE A 472 0.05 -17.81 -5.61
C PHE A 472 1.14 -17.36 -6.60
N ARG A 473 2.35 -17.91 -6.47
CA ARG A 473 3.50 -17.60 -7.32
C ARG A 473 3.27 -18.04 -8.77
N GLU A 474 2.59 -19.16 -9.00
CA GLU A 474 2.24 -19.65 -10.33
C GLU A 474 1.20 -18.75 -10.99
N TYR A 475 0.06 -18.49 -10.34
CA TYR A 475 -0.99 -17.61 -10.87
C TYR A 475 -0.52 -16.16 -11.13
N LEU A 476 0.47 -15.67 -10.37
CA LEU A 476 1.08 -14.36 -10.61
C LEU A 476 1.90 -14.39 -11.91
N LYS A 477 2.75 -15.41 -12.09
CA LYS A 477 3.56 -15.58 -13.32
C LYS A 477 2.67 -15.75 -14.55
N GLU A 478 1.65 -16.59 -14.48
CA GLU A 478 0.67 -16.81 -15.55
C GLU A 478 -0.02 -15.50 -15.96
N ALA A 479 -0.48 -14.68 -15.00
CA ALA A 479 -1.08 -13.40 -15.34
C ALA A 479 -0.11 -12.38 -15.92
N ILE A 480 1.17 -12.36 -15.53
CA ILE A 480 2.15 -11.49 -16.21
C ILE A 480 2.26 -11.88 -17.69
N VAL A 481 2.35 -13.18 -18.00
CA VAL A 481 2.38 -13.69 -19.38
C VAL A 481 1.07 -13.37 -20.12
N GLU A 482 -0.09 -13.57 -19.50
CA GLU A 482 -1.40 -13.28 -20.11
C GLU A 482 -1.60 -11.79 -20.41
N ILE A 483 -1.17 -10.90 -19.50
CA ILE A 483 -1.31 -9.45 -19.65
C ILE A 483 -0.40 -8.92 -20.76
N LEU A 484 0.90 -9.25 -20.70
CA LEU A 484 1.95 -8.75 -21.60
C LEU A 484 2.00 -9.47 -22.96
N GLY A 485 1.66 -10.75 -23.00
CA GLY A 485 1.95 -11.65 -24.12
C GLY A 485 3.38 -12.21 -24.08
N GLU A 486 3.55 -13.43 -24.60
CA GLU A 486 4.80 -14.21 -24.58
C GLU A 486 6.03 -13.41 -25.07
N GLU A 487 5.89 -12.68 -26.18
CA GLU A 487 6.98 -11.92 -26.82
C GLU A 487 7.61 -10.88 -25.89
N ILE A 488 6.81 -10.30 -24.98
CA ILE A 488 7.25 -9.27 -24.03
C ILE A 488 7.58 -9.92 -22.68
N ALA A 489 6.77 -10.88 -22.24
CA ALA A 489 6.94 -11.54 -20.95
C ALA A 489 8.30 -12.25 -20.80
N GLN A 490 8.87 -12.81 -21.88
CA GLN A 490 10.21 -13.41 -21.86
C GLN A 490 11.34 -12.43 -21.45
N HIS A 491 11.11 -11.11 -21.53
CA HIS A 491 12.06 -10.08 -21.09
C HIS A 491 11.86 -9.65 -19.62
N VAL A 492 10.79 -10.10 -18.96
CA VAL A 492 10.43 -9.73 -17.59
C VAL A 492 10.73 -10.90 -16.65
N ILE A 493 11.65 -10.68 -15.71
CA ILE A 493 12.14 -11.72 -14.80
C ILE A 493 11.77 -11.33 -13.38
N LEU A 494 10.98 -12.19 -12.72
CA LEU A 494 10.74 -12.08 -11.29
C LEU A 494 11.84 -12.84 -10.54
N ARG A 495 12.67 -12.14 -9.76
CA ARG A 495 13.72 -12.74 -8.94
C ARG A 495 13.34 -12.64 -7.47
N VAL A 496 13.40 -13.76 -6.74
CA VAL A 496 13.28 -13.72 -5.28
C VAL A 496 14.52 -13.04 -4.70
N SER A 497 14.30 -12.07 -3.82
CA SER A 497 15.34 -11.45 -3.00
C SER A 497 15.13 -11.89 -1.55
N GLU A 498 16.22 -12.09 -0.82
CA GLU A 498 16.21 -12.44 0.60
C GLU A 498 16.99 -11.37 1.38
N ASP A 499 16.37 -10.84 2.43
CA ASP A 499 16.96 -9.85 3.34
C ASP A 499 17.25 -8.47 2.73
N GLY A 500 16.32 -7.97 1.91
CA GLY A 500 16.38 -6.61 1.36
C GLY A 500 16.37 -5.52 2.43
N SER A 501 15.61 -5.70 3.51
CA SER A 501 15.57 -4.72 4.63
C SER A 501 16.84 -4.69 5.48
N GLY A 502 17.64 -5.75 5.47
CA GLY A 502 18.93 -5.82 6.15
C GLY A 502 20.09 -5.48 5.22
N ILE A 503 20.47 -6.42 4.35
CA ILE A 503 21.65 -6.30 3.48
C ILE A 503 21.49 -5.13 2.51
N GLY A 504 20.31 -4.95 1.93
CA GLY A 504 20.02 -3.84 1.02
C GLY A 504 20.16 -2.46 1.67
N ALA A 505 19.89 -2.34 2.98
CA ALA A 505 20.10 -1.10 3.71
C ALA A 505 21.58 -0.83 4.01
N ALA A 506 22.37 -1.87 4.34
CA ALA A 506 23.82 -1.74 4.47
C ALA A 506 24.50 -1.36 3.14
N LEU A 507 24.02 -1.89 2.01
CA LEU A 507 24.46 -1.49 0.67
C LEU A 507 24.12 -0.03 0.35
N LEU A 508 22.93 0.46 0.72
CA LEU A 508 22.57 1.88 0.56
C LEU A 508 23.39 2.79 1.48
N ALA A 509 23.70 2.35 2.70
CA ALA A 509 24.62 3.06 3.58
C ALA A 509 26.03 3.16 2.98
N ALA A 510 26.48 2.13 2.26
CA ALA A 510 27.74 2.15 1.54
C ALA A 510 27.73 3.11 0.35
N SER A 511 26.70 3.07 -0.51
CA SER A 511 26.60 3.96 -1.68
C SER A 511 26.37 5.43 -1.33
N HIS A 512 25.89 5.72 -0.11
CA HIS A 512 25.69 7.09 0.42
C HIS A 512 26.71 7.45 1.51
N SER A 513 27.74 6.64 1.73
CA SER A 513 28.80 6.95 2.68
C SER A 513 29.65 8.14 2.19
N SER A 514 29.92 9.09 3.08
CA SER A 514 30.89 10.15 2.82
C SER A 514 32.30 9.57 2.85
N SER A 515 32.74 9.00 1.74
CA SER A 515 34.11 8.50 1.60
C SER A 515 35.14 9.59 1.95
N SER A 516 36.11 9.24 2.78
CA SER A 516 37.17 10.12 3.30
C SER A 516 38.17 10.61 2.23
N SER A 517 37.93 10.29 0.96
CA SER A 517 38.78 10.60 -0.20
C SER A 517 38.73 12.04 -0.71
N ASP A 518 37.75 12.85 -0.29
CA ASP A 518 37.64 14.26 -0.72
C ASP A 518 38.52 15.23 0.09
N LEU A 519 39.25 14.76 1.10
CA LEU A 519 40.20 15.56 1.87
C LEU A 519 41.59 15.65 1.21
N ASN A 520 41.63 16.20 -0.02
CA ASN A 520 42.85 16.69 -0.66
C ASN A 520 42.73 18.19 -0.98
N PRO A 521 43.02 19.09 -0.02
CA PRO A 521 42.98 20.53 -0.25
C PRO A 521 44.22 21.00 -1.02
N SER A 522 44.26 20.78 -2.33
CA SER A 522 45.37 21.22 -3.19
C SER A 522 44.96 21.73 -4.57
N SER A 523 44.01 22.67 -4.61
CA SER A 523 43.95 23.67 -5.68
C SER A 523 43.30 24.96 -5.16
N SER A 524 44.08 26.03 -5.13
CA SER A 524 43.61 27.39 -4.81
C SER A 524 42.59 27.86 -5.84
N SER A 525 41.35 28.06 -5.41
CA SER A 525 40.31 28.74 -6.19
C SER A 525 40.26 30.21 -5.79
N ASP A 526 40.89 31.08 -6.58
CA ASP A 526 40.65 32.52 -6.51
C ASP A 526 39.19 32.82 -6.87
N GLU A 527 38.52 33.66 -6.07
CA GLU A 527 37.15 34.08 -6.33
C GLU A 527 37.08 35.02 -7.55
N ILE A 528 36.60 34.51 -8.69
CA ILE A 528 36.22 35.34 -9.83
C ILE A 528 34.72 35.64 -9.73
N PHE A 529 34.39 36.84 -9.24
CA PHE A 529 33.06 37.43 -9.38
C PHE A 529 32.74 37.63 -10.87
N VAL A 530 31.72 36.95 -11.37
CA VAL A 530 31.18 37.17 -12.73
C VAL A 530 29.93 38.04 -12.62
N GLU A 531 30.07 39.32 -12.96
CA GLU A 531 28.91 40.22 -13.13
C GLU A 531 28.07 39.79 -14.33
N LEU A 532 26.73 39.75 -14.15
CA LEU A 532 25.79 39.56 -15.25
C LEU A 532 25.50 40.89 -15.96
N PRO A 533 25.75 41.04 -17.27
CA PRO A 533 25.55 42.30 -17.96
C PRO A 533 24.06 42.60 -18.22
N VAL A 534 23.60 43.76 -17.74
CA VAL A 534 22.25 44.27 -18.03
C VAL A 534 22.17 44.80 -19.46
N ALA A 535 21.40 44.13 -20.31
CA ALA A 535 21.23 44.52 -21.71
C ALA A 535 20.30 45.73 -21.86
N SER A 536 20.87 46.93 -22.07
CA SER A 536 20.11 48.12 -22.45
C SER A 536 19.91 48.18 -23.97
N ALA A 537 18.66 48.25 -24.43
CA ALA A 537 18.32 48.45 -25.84
C ALA A 537 17.72 49.84 -26.07
N ARG A 538 18.40 50.68 -26.86
CA ARG A 538 17.85 51.92 -27.45
C ARG A 538 17.91 51.85 -28.98
N PRO A 539 16.83 52.22 -29.70
CA PRO A 539 16.92 52.68 -31.08
C PRO A 539 16.85 54.23 -31.19
N LYS A 540 17.46 54.71 -32.27
CA LYS A 540 17.89 56.08 -32.60
C LYS A 540 16.82 57.20 -32.60
N GLN A 541 17.33 58.43 -32.49
CA GLN A 541 16.62 59.73 -32.49
C GLN A 541 15.85 60.06 -33.79
N ARG A 542 14.84 60.94 -33.66
CA ARG A 542 14.52 61.98 -34.67
C ARG A 542 13.97 63.28 -34.03
N SER A 543 14.74 64.36 -34.16
CA SER A 543 14.38 65.80 -34.28
C SER A 543 13.31 66.46 -33.37
N VAL A 544 13.76 67.33 -32.43
CA VAL A 544 13.62 68.83 -32.41
C VAL A 544 12.19 69.47 -32.45
N PRO A 545 11.83 70.57 -31.72
CA PRO A 545 12.52 71.33 -30.64
C PRO A 545 11.67 71.79 -29.39
N THR A 546 12.38 72.46 -28.45
CA THR A 546 12.00 73.65 -27.63
C THR A 546 11.21 73.55 -26.31
N GLU A 547 11.58 74.52 -25.44
CA GLU A 547 10.94 75.01 -24.19
C GLU A 547 10.95 74.10 -22.94
N HIS A 548 11.09 74.63 -21.71
CA HIS A 548 11.77 75.84 -21.18
C HIS A 548 11.78 75.74 -19.63
N LEU A 549 12.75 76.38 -18.94
CA LEU A 549 12.91 76.42 -17.47
C LEU A 549 13.15 75.04 -16.81
N GLY A 550 13.87 74.92 -15.69
CA GLY A 550 14.61 75.90 -14.89
C GLY A 550 14.97 75.26 -13.54
N ASP A 551 16.11 75.66 -12.98
CA ASP A 551 16.47 75.89 -11.57
C ASP A 551 15.65 75.21 -10.43
N ASP A 552 16.21 74.83 -9.28
CA ASP A 552 17.56 74.60 -8.75
C ASP A 552 17.36 74.11 -7.29
N LEU A 553 18.40 73.65 -6.59
CA LEU A 553 18.42 73.34 -5.13
C LEU A 553 17.55 72.14 -4.67
N GLY A 554 17.86 71.42 -3.59
CA GLY A 554 19.03 71.50 -2.71
C GLY A 554 18.71 71.02 -1.28
N ALA A 555 19.72 70.44 -0.62
CA ALA A 555 19.83 70.13 0.82
C ALA A 555 19.07 68.92 1.42
N ASN A 556 19.88 68.07 2.07
CA ASN A 556 19.51 66.98 2.98
C ASN A 556 18.95 67.50 4.32
N PHE A 557 18.26 66.64 5.08
CA PHE A 557 18.42 66.54 6.54
C PHE A 557 18.18 65.09 7.03
N TYR A 558 18.83 64.73 8.14
CA TYR A 558 18.76 63.44 8.84
C TYR A 558 17.80 63.50 10.04
N GLU A 559 17.36 62.31 10.51
CA GLU A 559 17.20 61.86 11.93
C GLU A 559 15.93 61.02 12.20
N ASP A 560 16.17 59.71 12.42
CA ASP A 560 15.81 58.84 13.55
C ASP A 560 14.40 58.75 14.21
N ASP A 561 13.96 57.48 14.32
CA ASP A 561 13.29 56.76 15.43
C ASP A 561 11.85 57.00 15.94
N LEU A 562 11.15 55.84 16.05
CA LEU A 562 10.07 55.40 16.94
C LEU A 562 8.99 56.39 17.45
N LEU A 563 7.70 56.11 17.17
CA LEU A 563 6.85 55.30 18.08
C LEU A 563 5.44 54.95 17.51
N ILE A 564 4.75 54.04 18.21
CA ILE A 564 3.46 53.39 17.88
C ILE A 564 2.25 54.27 18.27
N VAL A 565 1.16 54.29 17.45
CA VAL A 565 -0.26 54.09 17.89
C VAL A 565 -1.24 53.96 16.68
N LYS A 566 -2.26 53.10 16.87
CA LYS A 566 -3.40 52.72 16.01
C LYS A 566 -4.12 53.85 15.22
N THR A 567 -4.68 53.54 14.03
CA THR A 567 -6.14 53.32 13.84
C THR A 567 -6.57 52.86 12.41
N GLN A 568 -7.65 52.05 12.39
CA GLN A 568 -8.72 51.88 11.38
C GLN A 568 -8.48 51.52 9.88
N ASP A 569 -9.11 50.39 9.51
CA ASP A 569 -9.96 50.15 8.33
C ASP A 569 -9.71 50.88 6.99
N LYS A 570 -9.44 50.09 5.94
CA LYS A 570 -10.31 50.07 4.75
C LYS A 570 -10.16 48.81 3.88
N LYS A 571 -11.28 48.45 3.24
CA LYS A 571 -11.50 47.25 2.42
C LYS A 571 -10.62 47.22 1.17
N SER A 572 -10.03 46.07 0.87
CA SER A 572 -9.42 45.77 -0.44
C SER A 572 -10.48 45.32 -1.45
N THR A 573 -10.59 46.06 -2.55
CA THR A 573 -11.44 45.70 -3.70
C THR A 573 -10.65 44.85 -4.69
N LEU A 574 -11.07 43.59 -4.90
CA LEU A 574 -10.45 42.73 -5.90
C LEU A 574 -10.99 43.05 -7.30
N ILE A 575 -10.16 43.58 -8.19
CA ILE A 575 -10.51 43.84 -9.59
C ILE A 575 -10.14 42.61 -10.43
N THR A 576 -11.14 41.87 -10.89
CA THR A 576 -10.98 40.87 -11.96
C THR A 576 -10.98 41.57 -13.32
N ARG A 577 -9.98 41.28 -14.15
CA ARG A 577 -9.90 41.76 -15.54
C ARG A 577 -10.05 40.58 -16.50
N ASN A 578 -10.89 40.78 -17.52
CA ASN A 578 -11.42 39.72 -18.38
C ASN A 578 -10.90 39.85 -19.82
N MET A 579 -11.19 38.84 -20.66
CA MET A 579 -10.91 38.73 -22.12
C MET A 579 -9.48 38.27 -22.51
N CYS A 580 -9.26 37.51 -23.62
CA CYS A 580 -10.18 37.23 -24.74
C CYS A 580 -9.98 35.86 -25.45
N ASN A 581 -11.10 35.28 -25.90
CA ASN A 581 -11.38 34.42 -27.06
C ASN A 581 -10.28 33.64 -27.82
N THR A 582 -10.62 32.38 -28.16
CA THR A 582 -10.60 31.87 -29.55
C THR A 582 -11.72 30.81 -29.73
N ILE A 583 -12.37 30.80 -30.89
CA ILE A 583 -13.51 29.91 -31.25
C ILE A 583 -13.13 29.09 -32.50
N VAL A 584 -13.34 27.76 -32.50
CA VAL A 584 -13.62 26.95 -33.72
C VAL A 584 -14.54 25.76 -33.40
N HIS A 585 -15.71 25.76 -34.04
CA HIS A 585 -16.69 24.69 -34.39
C HIS A 585 -16.78 23.32 -33.66
N GLY A 586 -18.02 22.99 -33.25
CA GLY A 586 -18.56 21.61 -33.18
C GLY A 586 -19.40 21.23 -34.43
N PRO A 587 -20.04 20.05 -34.45
CA PRO A 587 -21.46 19.95 -34.07
C PRO A 587 -21.76 18.72 -33.16
N SER A 588 -22.48 18.85 -32.05
CA SER A 588 -23.96 18.89 -31.90
C SER A 588 -24.70 17.56 -32.13
N LEU A 589 -25.35 17.05 -31.06
CA LEU A 589 -26.70 16.47 -31.11
C LEU A 589 -27.40 16.56 -29.74
N TYR A 590 -28.73 16.52 -29.74
CA TYR A 590 -29.64 17.09 -28.73
C TYR A 590 -30.10 16.16 -27.60
N ASN A 591 -30.38 16.73 -26.41
CA ASN A 591 -31.70 16.77 -25.71
C ASN A 591 -31.52 17.42 -24.31
N THR A 592 -32.12 18.57 -23.95
CA THR A 592 -33.53 18.80 -23.51
C THR A 592 -33.98 17.78 -22.43
N HIS A 593 -34.52 18.12 -21.25
CA HIS A 593 -35.03 19.34 -20.61
C HIS A 593 -34.80 19.20 -19.06
N LYS A 594 -35.04 20.16 -18.15
CA LYS A 594 -35.69 21.50 -18.15
C LYS A 594 -35.11 22.36 -17.00
N VAL A 595 -35.53 23.62 -16.87
CA VAL A 595 -35.28 24.50 -15.70
C VAL A 595 -36.62 25.05 -15.21
N VAL A 596 -36.79 25.21 -13.90
CA VAL A 596 -37.75 26.16 -13.30
C VAL A 596 -37.04 26.92 -12.17
N ASN A 597 -36.94 28.23 -12.32
CA ASN A 597 -36.51 29.16 -11.27
C ASN A 597 -37.73 29.67 -10.50
N SER A 598 -37.59 29.87 -9.20
CA SER A 598 -38.13 31.06 -8.53
C SER A 598 -37.34 31.37 -7.27
N ALA A 599 -37.13 32.66 -7.02
CA ALA A 599 -36.57 33.20 -5.79
C ALA A 599 -37.51 34.33 -5.33
N LEU A 600 -37.59 34.59 -4.02
CA LEU A 600 -37.50 35.93 -3.40
C LEU A 600 -37.88 35.94 -1.89
N VAL A 601 -37.03 36.63 -1.12
CA VAL A 601 -37.29 37.39 0.14
C VAL A 601 -37.51 36.64 1.48
N PRO A 602 -36.82 37.04 2.57
CA PRO A 602 -37.01 36.55 3.93
C PRO A 602 -37.90 37.45 4.82
N GLY A 603 -38.41 36.91 5.94
CA GLY A 603 -39.16 37.65 6.98
C GLY A 603 -39.13 36.94 8.35
N GLN A 604 -39.23 37.69 9.45
CA GLN A 604 -39.00 37.22 10.83
C GLN A 604 -40.26 36.85 11.64
N ALA A 605 -40.02 36.11 12.72
CA ALA A 605 -40.71 36.10 14.03
C ALA A 605 -42.01 35.27 14.24
N GLY A 606 -42.06 34.57 15.39
CA GLY A 606 -43.26 33.92 15.94
C GLY A 606 -42.95 32.76 16.92
N LEU A 607 -43.23 32.92 18.21
CA LEU A 607 -43.03 31.87 19.25
C LEU A 607 -44.14 30.81 19.24
N GLY A 608 -43.82 29.59 19.70
CA GLY A 608 -44.81 28.56 20.04
C GLY A 608 -44.24 27.41 20.89
N LEU A 609 -44.44 27.44 22.20
CA LEU A 609 -44.16 26.32 23.12
C LEU A 609 -45.17 25.16 22.92
N ILE A 610 -44.76 23.92 23.21
CA ILE A 610 -45.45 23.05 24.20
C ILE A 610 -44.63 21.77 24.51
N LYS A 611 -44.74 21.32 25.77
CA LYS A 611 -44.08 20.14 26.36
C LYS A 611 -44.83 18.83 26.04
N LYS A 612 -44.14 17.68 26.06
CA LYS A 612 -44.33 16.67 27.14
C LYS A 612 -43.38 15.47 27.10
N THR A 613 -43.09 14.99 28.30
CA THR A 613 -42.26 13.83 28.66
C THR A 613 -43.16 12.61 28.97
N LEU A 614 -42.65 11.36 28.88
CA LEU A 614 -42.41 10.44 30.03
C LEU A 614 -42.47 8.91 29.70
N PHE A 615 -41.42 8.21 30.14
CA PHE A 615 -41.18 6.79 30.52
C PHE A 615 -42.23 5.64 30.44
N PHE A 616 -41.72 4.48 29.98
CA PHE A 616 -41.75 3.09 30.55
C PHE A 616 -42.82 2.67 31.61
N PHE A 617 -43.34 1.42 31.50
CA PHE A 617 -42.95 0.29 32.38
C PHE A 617 -43.47 -1.14 31.98
N LYS A 618 -42.59 -2.14 32.21
CA LYS A 618 -42.70 -3.60 32.55
C LYS A 618 -43.77 -4.58 32.02
N SER A 619 -43.29 -5.83 31.94
CA SER A 619 -43.95 -7.13 31.80
C SER A 619 -44.82 -7.57 33.00
N GLY A 620 -45.75 -8.51 32.75
CA GLY A 620 -46.50 -9.29 33.75
C GLY A 620 -47.08 -10.57 33.12
N ALA A 621 -47.41 -11.60 33.92
CA ALA A 621 -47.78 -12.93 33.40
C ALA A 621 -48.96 -13.62 34.12
N ARG A 622 -49.64 -14.49 33.35
CA ARG A 622 -50.49 -15.65 33.74
C ARG A 622 -51.93 -15.47 34.25
N ARG A 623 -52.79 -16.38 33.71
CA ARG A 623 -54.20 -16.77 34.03
C ARG A 623 -55.29 -16.00 33.28
N LYS A 624 -56.43 -16.57 32.85
CA LYS A 624 -56.97 -17.93 32.54
C LYS A 624 -58.46 -17.68 32.12
N GLU A 625 -59.21 -18.70 31.67
CA GLU A 625 -60.67 -18.67 31.32
C GLU A 625 -61.00 -17.96 29.98
N THR A 626 -61.45 -18.69 28.93
CA THR A 626 -62.85 -19.00 28.48
C THR A 626 -63.62 -17.74 28.03
N GLU A 627 -64.32 -17.68 26.88
CA GLU A 627 -65.04 -18.70 26.08
C GLU A 627 -65.23 -18.28 24.59
N GLU A 628 -65.57 -19.26 23.73
CA GLU A 628 -66.39 -19.26 22.48
C GLU A 628 -66.35 -18.20 21.33
N GLN A 629 -66.37 -18.75 20.09
CA GLN A 629 -67.13 -18.35 18.86
C GLN A 629 -66.95 -16.92 18.25
N GLU A 630 -67.14 -16.63 16.94
CA GLU A 630 -67.28 -17.42 15.69
C GLU A 630 -66.92 -16.52 14.46
N ILE A 631 -66.55 -17.16 13.34
CA ILE A 631 -66.81 -16.77 11.92
C ILE A 631 -66.68 -15.29 11.47
N GLY A 632 -65.63 -15.01 10.68
CA GLY A 632 -65.75 -14.62 9.26
C GLY A 632 -66.06 -13.17 8.85
N THR A 633 -65.07 -12.49 8.25
CA THR A 633 -65.12 -12.09 6.82
C THR A 633 -63.72 -11.87 6.26
#